data_AF-A0A1Q5SBJ6-F1
#
_entry.id   AF-A0A1Q5SBJ6-F1
#
_cell.length_a   1.000
_cell.length_b   1.000
_cell.length_c   1.000
_cell.angle_alpha   90.00
_cell.angle_beta   90.00
_cell.angle_gamma   90.00
#
_symmetry.space_group_name_H-M   'P 1'
#
loop_
_entity.id
_entity.type
_entity.pdbx_description
1 polymer ?
#
loop_
_entity_poly.entity_id
_entity_poly.type
_entity_poly.pdbx_seq_one_letter_code
_entity_poly.pdbx_strand_id
1 'polypeptide(L)' 'MTVKLPKTGTVILTSDVVYLKENLDKNLIPPIPGTFNPSDAYRSYQRVRLVRDANNAQIFYGHDPEVFKATKHAPEFYD' A
#
# COMPACT_ATOMS: atom_id res chain seq x y z
N MET A 1 -4.62 -6.21 -1.43
CA MET A 1 -4.46 -7.40 -2.32
C MET A 1 -2.99 -7.58 -2.66
N THR A 2 -2.49 -8.80 -2.89
CA THR A 2 -1.11 -9.06 -3.37
C THR A 2 -1.15 -9.64 -4.78
N VAL A 3 -0.30 -9.12 -5.66
CA VAL A 3 -0.13 -9.62 -7.04
C VAL A 3 1.34 -10.01 -7.22
N LYS A 4 1.60 -11.14 -7.89
CA LYS A 4 2.96 -11.59 -8.22
C LYS A 4 3.17 -11.46 -9.72
N LEU A 5 4.11 -10.62 -10.10
CA LEU A 5 4.42 -10.31 -11.49
C LEU A 5 5.81 -10.87 -11.83
N PRO A 6 5.98 -11.55 -12.99
CA PRO A 6 7.25 -12.12 -13.43
C PRO A 6 8.52 -11.26 -13.28
N LYS A 7 8.50 -9.96 -13.61
CA LYS A 7 9.70 -9.08 -13.58
C LYS A 7 9.72 -8.11 -12.40
N THR A 8 8.57 -7.58 -12.01
CA THR A 8 8.39 -6.58 -10.95
C THR A 8 8.39 -7.24 -9.57
N GLY A 9 8.09 -8.53 -9.51
CA GLY A 9 8.00 -9.29 -8.27
C GLY A 9 6.65 -9.12 -7.58
N THR A 10 6.65 -9.14 -6.24
CA THR A 10 5.40 -9.03 -5.46
C THR A 10 5.02 -7.57 -5.29
N VAL A 11 3.77 -7.23 -5.60
CA VAL A 11 3.19 -5.90 -5.38
C VAL A 11 1.97 -6.02 -4.47
N ILE A 12 1.87 -5.16 -3.47
CA ILE A 12 0.71 -5.02 -2.60
C ILE A 12 -0.10 -3.80 -3.05
N LEU A 13 -1.33 -4.02 -3.45
CA LEU A 13 -2.31 -2.97 -3.71
C LEU A 13 -3.09 -2.72 -2.42
N THR A 14 -2.82 -1.61 -1.74
CA THR A 14 -3.36 -1.35 -0.39
C THR A 14 -4.75 -0.75 -0.41
N SER A 15 -5.10 -0.03 -1.49
CA SER A 15 -6.24 0.88 -1.46
C SER A 15 -6.12 1.78 -0.22
N ASP A 16 -7.26 2.09 0.39
CA ASP A 16 -7.45 2.92 1.58
C ASP A 16 -6.86 2.34 2.88
N VAL A 17 -6.32 1.12 2.90
CA VAL A 17 -5.61 0.63 4.09
C VAL A 17 -4.35 1.47 4.38
N VAL A 18 -3.71 1.99 3.33
CA VAL A 18 -2.57 2.91 3.44
C VAL A 18 -2.74 4.02 2.40
N TYR A 19 -3.10 5.22 2.86
CA TYR A 19 -3.35 6.36 1.98
C TYR A 19 -2.04 6.86 1.35
N LEU A 20 -1.10 7.26 2.20
CA LEU A 20 0.17 7.88 1.82
C LEU A 20 1.34 6.98 2.20
N LYS A 21 2.45 7.07 1.45
CA LYS A 21 3.71 6.40 1.81
C LYS A 21 4.18 6.82 3.20
N GLU A 22 4.05 8.11 3.50
CA GLU A 22 4.40 8.68 4.79
C GLU A 22 3.68 8.00 5.96
N ASN A 23 2.42 7.58 5.79
CA ASN A 23 1.70 6.87 6.83
C ASN A 23 2.49 5.64 7.28
N LEU A 24 3.03 4.88 6.31
CA LEU A 24 3.66 3.60 6.59
C LEU A 24 5.05 3.78 7.16
N ASP A 25 5.79 4.76 6.62
CA ASP A 25 7.15 5.07 7.02
C ASP A 25 7.20 5.64 8.44
N LYS A 26 6.26 6.53 8.79
CA LYS A 26 6.20 7.19 10.09
C LYS A 26 5.26 6.48 11.08
N ASN A 27 4.67 5.36 10.68
CA ASN A 27 3.68 4.63 11.47
C ASN A 27 2.52 5.53 11.92
N LEU A 28 2.05 6.40 11.02
CA LEU A 28 0.92 7.29 11.22
C LEU A 28 -0.35 6.60 10.71
N ILE A 29 -1.36 6.54 11.56
CA ILE A 29 -2.64 5.92 11.23
C ILE A 29 -3.42 6.91 10.35
N PRO A 30 -4.23 6.42 9.38
CA PRO A 30 -5.19 7.27 8.70
C PRO A 30 -6.01 8.09 9.71
N PRO A 31 -6.34 9.35 9.39
CA PRO A 31 -7.13 10.18 10.30
C PRO A 31 -8.45 9.46 10.64
N ILE A 32 -8.82 9.49 11.92
CA ILE A 32 -9.98 8.75 12.47
C ILE A 32 -11.32 9.09 11.76
N PRO A 33 -11.56 10.31 11.24
CA PRO A 33 -12.68 10.55 10.34
C PRO A 33 -12.56 9.69 9.08
N GLY A 34 -13.49 8.75 8.89
CA GLY A 34 -13.52 7.82 7.76
C GLY A 34 -13.10 6.39 8.08
N THR A 35 -12.62 6.12 9.29
CA THR A 35 -12.33 4.73 9.73
C THR A 35 -13.59 4.10 10.34
N PHE A 36 -14.14 3.07 9.69
CA PHE A 36 -15.32 2.36 10.20
C PHE A 36 -15.03 1.56 11.48
N ASN A 37 -13.90 0.85 11.53
CA ASN A 37 -13.45 0.10 12.70
C ASN A 37 -11.94 0.32 12.94
N PRO A 38 -11.55 1.07 13.98
CA PRO A 38 -10.15 1.35 14.26
C PRO A 38 -9.31 0.08 14.48
N SER A 39 -9.80 -0.88 15.26
CA SER A 39 -9.07 -2.11 15.59
C SER A 39 -8.73 -2.92 14.34
N ASP A 40 -9.67 -3.03 13.40
CA ASP A 40 -9.44 -3.75 12.15
C ASP A 40 -8.56 -2.94 11.18
N ALA A 41 -8.62 -1.60 11.22
CA ALA A 41 -7.68 -0.75 10.50
C ALA A 41 -6.24 -0.99 10.99
N TYR A 42 -6.00 -1.02 12.31
CA TYR A 42 -4.68 -1.34 12.88
C TYR A 42 -4.17 -2.71 12.46
N ARG A 43 -5.02 -3.74 12.56
CA ARG A 43 -4.66 -5.11 12.15
C ARG A 43 -4.34 -5.18 10.67
N SER A 44 -5.10 -4.48 9.84
CA SER A 44 -4.86 -4.41 8.40
C SER A 44 -3.55 -3.69 8.08
N TYR A 45 -3.24 -2.61 8.80
CA TYR A 45 -1.99 -1.88 8.68
C TYR A 45 -0.76 -2.74 9.00
N GLN A 46 -0.82 -3.43 10.14
CA GLN A 46 0.21 -4.35 10.57
C GLN A 46 0.37 -5.50 9.57
N ARG A 47 -0.75 -6.04 9.05
CA ARG A 47 -0.72 -7.10 8.03
C ARG A 47 -0.02 -6.63 6.75
N VAL A 48 -0.25 -5.40 6.29
CA VAL A 48 0.47 -4.85 5.12
C VAL A 48 1.98 -4.85 5.35
N ARG A 49 2.44 -4.40 6.52
CA ARG A 49 3.88 -4.41 6.86
C ARG A 49 4.47 -5.82 6.89
N LEU A 50 3.79 -6.75 7.56
CA LEU A 50 4.23 -8.15 7.64
C LEU A 50 4.31 -8.80 6.26
N VAL A 51 3.31 -8.59 5.41
CA VAL A 51 3.29 -9.14 4.05
C VAL A 51 4.37 -8.50 3.17
N ARG A 52 4.59 -7.18 3.30
CA ARG A 52 5.66 -6.45 2.60
C ARG A 52 7.02 -7.07 2.94
N ASP A 53 7.33 -7.16 4.22
CA ASP A 53 8.64 -7.59 4.70
C ASP A 53 8.89 -9.07 4.37
N ALA A 54 7.87 -9.93 4.53
CA ALA A 54 7.99 -11.36 4.26
C ALA A 54 8.14 -11.70 2.76
N ASN A 55 7.67 -10.84 1.85
CA ASN A 55 7.69 -11.11 0.41
C ASN A 55 8.62 -10.16 -0.38
N ASN A 56 9.38 -9.31 0.32
CA ASN A 56 10.13 -8.20 -0.29
C ASN A 56 9.27 -7.41 -1.30
N ALA A 57 8.02 -7.14 -0.91
CA ALA A 57 7.02 -6.63 -1.84
C ALA A 57 7.08 -5.10 -1.98
N GLN A 58 6.80 -4.62 -3.19
CA GLN A 58 6.51 -3.21 -3.43
C GLN A 58 5.08 -2.88 -2.96
N ILE A 59 4.81 -1.61 -2.65
CA ILE A 59 3.48 -1.15 -2.25
C ILE A 59 2.99 -0.09 -3.22
N PHE A 60 1.76 -0.26 -3.70
CA PHE A 60 1.00 0.80 -4.35
C PHE A 60 0.02 1.38 -3.32
N TYR A 61 0.30 2.61 -2.93
CA TYR A 61 -0.47 3.39 -1.96
C TYR A 61 -1.79 3.88 -2.57
N GLY A 62 -2.79 4.13 -1.74
CA GLY A 62 -4.13 4.52 -2.21
C GLY A 62 -4.18 5.92 -2.82
N HIS A 63 -3.52 6.89 -2.18
CA HIS A 63 -3.72 8.33 -2.46
C HIS A 63 -2.43 9.16 -2.40
N ASP A 64 -1.26 8.54 -2.53
CA ASP A 64 0.01 9.29 -2.51
C ASP A 64 0.25 9.93 -3.89
N PRO A 65 0.16 11.27 -4.03
CA PRO A 65 0.24 11.91 -5.34
C PRO A 65 1.64 11.84 -5.95
N GLU A 66 2.69 11.89 -5.12
CA GLU A 66 4.07 11.85 -5.58
C GLU A 66 4.45 10.43 -6.02
N VAL A 67 4.02 9.41 -5.27
CA VAL A 67 4.19 8.02 -5.73
C VAL A 67 3.37 7.77 -6.98
N PHE A 68 2.10 8.19 -7.03
CA PHE A 68 1.24 8.01 -8.21
C PHE A 68 1.89 8.60 -9.46
N LYS A 69 2.37 9.85 -9.40
CA LYS A 69 3.07 10.50 -10.51
C LYS A 69 4.32 9.75 -10.99
N ALA A 70 5.01 9.04 -10.09
CA ALA A 70 6.19 8.24 -10.42
C ALA A 70 5.84 6.82 -10.94
N THR A 71 4.59 6.39 -10.84
CA THR A 71 4.15 5.08 -11.33
C THR A 71 3.92 5.09 -12.84
N LYS A 72 4.14 3.95 -13.49
CA LYS A 72 3.70 3.70 -14.87
C LYS A 72 2.17 3.79 -14.94
N HIS A 73 1.68 4.57 -15.89
CA HIS A 73 0.25 4.71 -16.16
C HIS A 73 -0.09 4.05 -17.48
N ALA A 74 -1.34 3.59 -17.61
CA ALA A 74 -1.82 3.03 -18.86
C ALA A 74 -1.54 4.00 -20.04
N PRO A 75 -1.04 3.51 -21.17
CA PRO A 75 -0.93 2.09 -21.56
C PRO A 75 0.34 1.35 -21.07
N GLU A 76 1.23 2.00 -20.33
CA GLU A 76 2.38 1.33 -19.73
C GLU A 76 1.95 0.36 -18.61
N PHE A 77 2.78 -0.65 -18.34
CA PHE A 77 2.46 -1.70 -17.37
C PHE A 77 3.67 -2.20 -16.58
N TYR A 78 3.35 -2.92 -15.52
CA TYR A 78 4.26 -3.74 -14.73
C TYR A 78 4.04 -5.20 -15.11
N ASP A 79 5.12 -5.93 -15.37
CA ASP A 79 5.13 -7.36 -15.65
C ASP A 79 6.06 -8.11 -14.72
#